data_AF-A0AAE7NX18-F1
#
_entry.id   AF-A0AAE7NX18-F1
#
_cell.length_a   1.000
_cell.length_b   1.000
_cell.length_c   1.000
_cell.angle_alpha   90.00
_cell.angle_beta   90.00
_cell.angle_gamma   90.00
#
_symmetry.space_group_name_H-M   'P 1'
#
loop_
_entity.id
_entity.type
_entity.pdbx_description
1 polymer ?
#
loop_
_entity_poly.entity_id
_entity_poly.type
_entity_poly.pdbx_seq_one_letter_code
_entity_poly.pdbx_strand_id
1 'polypeptide(L)'
;MHKLLEMFFLPPMAIARLGSSPTPLDSFRWTESHSPHAQADTVIEPAVSLKVEADGSVTPYIPRSIIFKDDDGAIRPVAPFFELWAKLQSVEDGSTLEQPLTPTLLAELGASIKDIQYEIVAANRKAARRTDYAPCGFTAREVVNGDDFERRELLAFSPHTSGQEPLVSPDKPIPIGHFQVLRPVEGRVDLRDDEPEVDRSILRVRFTPPKGIIYGPAEATSAPAPQVQPGQFEAPSAEYGRIHEIVAPQHRIVSSKTPWSTAYIMLNGQFEDPQPQDGYDGANVGNHRSWGCVDDISDSVIVATMAFGGRCYQAAARVFTSPPDFSPDRRPVFSIADDIADRDDLPIDLGDGAMEETKMEVLDLFQRAFETASLFNLDALRARALLENKIRFALHAGSPGIDQPKAGPESMTAKDRPYSDKLPTLAPQEPSYFTKGSPNDTLPYTTALPLIHARLQDRAALMDLLSTRGDFVEQLVRPPFGKVAQLPEDPPENANAKYRDPRVFRDQLHDMRMPPYMRDAAQQPLSLSHRQHRTLLALIKYLQTHPDDGSNGSGST
;
A
#
# COMPACT_ATOMS: atom_id res chain seq x y z
N MET A 1 11.12 -22.08 -35.54
CA MET A 1 9.81 -22.38 -34.92
C MET A 1 10.00 -22.32 -33.41
N HIS A 2 9.19 -21.58 -32.67
CA HIS A 2 9.36 -21.46 -31.22
C HIS A 2 8.46 -22.47 -30.50
N LYS A 3 8.95 -22.99 -29.37
CA LYS A 3 8.16 -23.82 -28.45
C LYS A 3 7.67 -22.95 -27.29
N LEU A 4 6.38 -22.97 -27.00
CA LEU A 4 5.82 -22.34 -25.82
C LEU A 4 6.25 -23.10 -24.56
N LEU A 5 6.86 -22.38 -23.62
CA LEU A 5 7.22 -22.91 -22.30
C LEU A 5 6.20 -22.53 -21.24
N GLU A 6 5.81 -21.26 -21.21
CA GLU A 6 4.99 -20.67 -20.15
C GLU A 6 4.17 -19.49 -20.68
N MET A 7 3.02 -19.25 -20.05
CA MET A 7 2.24 -18.02 -20.19
C MET A 7 2.20 -17.31 -18.84
N PHE A 8 2.28 -15.99 -18.85
CA PHE A 8 2.21 -15.18 -17.64
C PHE A 8 1.59 -13.82 -17.95
N PHE A 9 1.12 -13.12 -16.91
CA PHE A 9 0.62 -11.74 -17.05
C PHE A 9 1.70 -10.73 -16.65
N LEU A 10 1.75 -9.60 -17.37
CA LEU A 10 2.48 -8.41 -16.95
C LEU A 10 1.52 -7.21 -16.84
N PRO A 11 1.45 -6.54 -15.67
CA PRO A 11 2.04 -6.98 -14.40
C PRO A 11 1.35 -8.24 -13.84
N PRO A 12 1.99 -9.05 -12.98
CA PRO A 12 1.34 -10.21 -12.35
C PRO A 12 0.35 -9.80 -11.24
N MET A 13 0.42 -8.54 -10.79
CA MET A 13 -0.54 -7.97 -9.86
C MET A 13 -0.70 -6.47 -10.07
N ALA A 14 -1.88 -5.94 -9.76
CA ALA A 14 -2.11 -4.50 -9.73
C ALA A 14 -3.09 -4.10 -8.63
N ILE A 15 -3.01 -2.83 -8.23
CA ILE A 15 -3.95 -2.21 -7.31
C ILE A 15 -4.94 -1.38 -8.13
N ALA A 16 -6.20 -1.79 -8.12
CA ALA A 16 -7.30 -1.00 -8.67
C ALA A 16 -7.84 -0.06 -7.59
N ARG A 17 -8.06 1.21 -7.92
CA ARG A 17 -8.52 2.22 -6.95
C ARG A 17 -9.98 2.54 -7.20
N LEU A 18 -10.81 2.46 -6.15
CA LEU A 18 -12.25 2.72 -6.23
C LEU A 18 -12.52 4.12 -6.81
N GLY A 19 -13.66 4.27 -7.48
CA GLY A 19 -14.09 5.55 -8.03
C GLY A 19 -15.47 5.46 -8.64
N SER A 20 -16.31 6.46 -8.38
CA SER A 20 -17.70 6.51 -8.86
C SER A 20 -17.83 7.06 -10.28
N SER A 21 -16.79 7.71 -10.82
CA SER A 21 -16.79 8.22 -12.19
C SER A 21 -16.85 7.07 -13.20
N PRO A 22 -17.59 7.21 -14.31
CA PRO A 22 -17.53 6.26 -15.42
C PRO A 22 -16.20 6.35 -16.18
N THR A 23 -15.42 7.42 -15.98
CA THR A 23 -14.15 7.67 -16.65
C THR A 23 -12.98 7.27 -15.75
N PRO A 24 -12.17 6.27 -16.15
CA PRO A 24 -10.98 5.87 -15.41
C PRO A 24 -9.92 6.97 -15.32
N LEU A 25 -9.10 6.91 -14.26
CA LEU A 25 -7.96 7.80 -14.07
C LEU A 25 -6.90 7.50 -15.14
N ASP A 26 -6.36 8.55 -15.73
CA ASP A 26 -5.25 8.45 -16.66
C ASP A 26 -3.96 7.98 -15.96
N SER A 27 -3.08 7.30 -16.70
CA SER A 27 -1.80 6.82 -16.18
C SER A 27 -0.85 7.99 -15.87
N PHE A 28 -0.07 7.83 -14.81
CA PHE A 28 1.02 8.73 -14.45
C PHE A 28 2.21 7.93 -13.90
N ARG A 29 3.38 8.58 -13.84
CA ARG A 29 4.57 8.05 -13.17
C ARG A 29 5.15 9.08 -12.21
N TRP A 30 5.92 8.61 -11.24
CA TRP A 30 6.72 9.49 -10.39
C TRP A 30 7.91 10.02 -11.15
N THR A 31 8.24 11.28 -10.91
CA THR A 31 9.44 11.95 -11.40
C THR A 31 9.91 12.95 -10.36
N GLU A 32 11.11 13.50 -10.55
CA GLU A 32 11.64 14.54 -9.69
C GLU A 32 11.20 15.93 -10.20
N SER A 33 10.85 16.81 -9.28
CA SER A 33 10.52 18.19 -9.62
C SER A 33 11.73 18.94 -10.16
N HIS A 34 11.61 19.50 -11.37
CA HIS A 34 12.61 20.40 -11.95
C HIS A 34 12.48 21.86 -11.47
N SER A 35 11.58 22.15 -10.53
CA SER A 35 11.39 23.51 -10.02
C SER A 35 12.62 23.95 -9.20
N PRO A 36 13.21 25.14 -9.44
CA PRO A 36 14.36 25.64 -8.66
C PRO A 36 14.09 25.79 -7.15
N HIS A 37 12.82 25.78 -6.75
CA HIS A 37 12.38 25.89 -5.36
C HIS A 37 11.99 24.54 -4.73
N ALA A 38 11.92 23.47 -5.52
CA ALA A 38 11.64 22.13 -5.01
C ALA A 38 12.95 21.45 -4.61
N GLN A 39 13.00 20.88 -3.40
CA GLN A 39 14.19 20.20 -2.87
C GLN A 39 14.23 18.73 -3.33
N ALA A 40 14.22 18.49 -4.65
CA ALA A 40 14.04 17.16 -5.24
C ALA A 40 12.71 16.50 -4.80
N ASP A 41 11.64 17.28 -4.73
CA ASP A 41 10.31 16.76 -4.41
C ASP A 41 9.84 15.78 -5.48
N THR A 42 9.28 14.64 -5.04
CA THR A 42 8.54 13.75 -5.93
C THR A 42 7.31 14.47 -6.46
N VAL A 43 7.12 14.41 -7.78
CA VAL A 43 5.91 14.87 -8.47
C VAL A 43 5.37 13.76 -9.37
N ILE A 44 4.13 13.89 -9.80
CA ILE A 44 3.54 13.01 -10.81
C ILE A 44 3.55 13.68 -12.17
N GLU A 45 3.79 12.90 -13.22
CA GLU A 45 3.66 13.37 -14.60
C GLU A 45 2.78 12.44 -15.44
N PRO A 46 2.03 12.99 -16.41
CA PRO A 46 1.31 12.20 -17.41
C PRO A 46 2.14 11.12 -18.08
N ALA A 47 1.61 9.89 -18.09
CA ALA A 47 2.19 8.75 -18.79
C ALA A 47 1.21 8.21 -19.86
N VAL A 48 1.71 7.29 -20.69
CA VAL A 48 0.90 6.60 -21.70
C VAL A 48 -0.34 5.98 -21.07
N SER A 49 -1.49 6.38 -21.61
CA SER A 49 -2.82 5.98 -21.18
C SER A 49 -3.55 5.31 -22.34
N LEU A 50 -4.40 4.34 -22.02
CA LEU A 50 -5.18 3.59 -23.00
C LEU A 50 -6.67 3.90 -22.83
N LYS A 51 -7.26 4.52 -23.85
CA LYS A 51 -8.71 4.69 -23.93
C LYS A 51 -9.32 3.42 -24.51
N VAL A 52 -10.26 2.81 -23.80
CA VAL A 52 -11.05 1.69 -24.33
C VAL A 52 -12.19 2.27 -25.17
N GLU A 53 -12.22 1.90 -26.44
CA GLU A 53 -13.25 2.31 -27.39
C GLU A 53 -14.50 1.44 -27.28
N ALA A 54 -15.58 1.88 -27.94
CA ALA A 54 -16.87 1.19 -27.90
C ALA A 54 -16.82 -0.26 -28.44
N ASP A 55 -15.88 -0.57 -29.33
CA ASP A 55 -15.67 -1.91 -29.90
C ASP A 55 -14.72 -2.79 -29.06
N GLY A 56 -14.28 -2.31 -27.89
CA GLY A 56 -13.34 -2.99 -27.01
C GLY A 56 -11.87 -2.86 -27.40
N SER A 57 -11.54 -2.17 -28.51
CA SER A 57 -10.16 -1.86 -28.86
C SER A 57 -9.60 -0.73 -28.01
N VAL A 58 -8.28 -0.51 -28.06
CA VAL A 58 -7.62 0.58 -27.34
C VAL A 58 -7.04 1.62 -28.28
N THR A 59 -7.15 2.89 -27.87
CA THR A 59 -6.46 4.03 -28.45
C THR A 59 -5.47 4.59 -27.43
N PRO A 60 -4.16 4.54 -27.70
CA PRO A 60 -3.16 5.10 -26.81
C PRO A 60 -3.10 6.63 -26.95
N TYR A 61 -2.85 7.32 -25.83
CA TYR A 61 -2.64 8.78 -25.78
C TYR A 61 -1.83 9.16 -24.53
N ILE A 62 -1.37 10.40 -24.45
CA ILE A 62 -0.80 10.95 -23.22
C ILE A 62 -1.61 12.17 -22.83
N PRO A 63 -2.20 12.22 -21.62
CA PRO A 63 -3.01 13.35 -21.20
C PRO A 63 -2.13 14.58 -20.99
N ARG A 64 -2.75 15.77 -21.05
CA ARG A 64 -2.04 17.03 -20.75
C ARG A 64 -1.85 17.26 -19.25
N SER A 65 -2.73 16.68 -18.45
CA SER A 65 -2.72 16.76 -16.99
C SER A 65 -3.46 15.56 -16.40
N ILE A 66 -3.15 15.22 -15.16
CA ILE A 66 -3.85 14.15 -14.43
C ILE A 66 -5.07 14.72 -13.73
N ILE A 67 -6.23 14.12 -13.97
CA ILE A 67 -7.52 14.57 -13.45
C ILE A 67 -8.10 13.49 -12.53
N PHE A 68 -8.10 13.75 -11.22
CA PHE A 68 -8.56 12.78 -10.20
C PHE A 68 -10.09 12.71 -10.05
N LYS A 69 -10.79 13.77 -10.44
CA LYS A 69 -12.25 13.88 -10.35
C LYS A 69 -12.81 14.41 -11.65
N ASP A 70 -13.96 13.90 -12.08
CA ASP A 70 -14.69 14.48 -13.21
C ASP A 70 -15.39 15.81 -12.84
N ASP A 71 -16.07 16.40 -13.82
CA ASP A 71 -16.74 17.70 -13.68
C ASP A 71 -17.89 17.66 -12.66
N ASP A 72 -18.46 16.48 -12.39
CA ASP A 72 -19.48 16.25 -11.36
C ASP A 72 -18.88 16.02 -9.96
N GLY A 73 -17.54 16.06 -9.85
CA GLY A 73 -16.79 15.82 -8.62
C GLY A 73 -16.63 14.34 -8.26
N ALA A 74 -17.04 13.42 -9.15
CA ALA A 74 -16.93 11.99 -8.95
C ALA A 74 -15.47 11.54 -9.14
N ILE A 75 -14.99 10.66 -8.25
CA ILE A 75 -13.59 10.20 -8.28
C ILE A 75 -13.39 9.25 -9.45
N ARG A 76 -12.34 9.48 -10.24
CA ARG A 76 -11.94 8.59 -11.33
C ARG A 76 -11.28 7.32 -10.80
N PRO A 77 -11.79 6.12 -11.12
CA PRO A 77 -11.18 4.88 -10.65
C PRO A 77 -9.87 4.58 -11.37
N VAL A 78 -8.91 3.94 -10.69
CA VAL A 78 -7.75 3.34 -11.36
C VAL A 78 -8.14 1.94 -11.82
N ALA A 79 -8.20 1.75 -13.13
CA ALA A 79 -8.67 0.52 -13.78
C ALA A 79 -7.53 -0.13 -14.58
N PRO A 80 -6.74 -1.02 -13.96
CA PRO A 80 -5.50 -1.55 -14.53
C PRO A 80 -5.74 -2.45 -15.75
N PHE A 81 -4.72 -2.48 -16.61
CA PHE A 81 -4.58 -3.43 -17.71
C PHE A 81 -3.58 -4.52 -17.35
N PHE A 82 -3.83 -5.72 -17.87
CA PHE A 82 -2.94 -6.86 -17.77
C PHE A 82 -2.68 -7.37 -19.16
N GLU A 83 -1.40 -7.42 -19.53
CA GLU A 83 -0.96 -7.95 -20.81
C GLU A 83 -0.61 -9.43 -20.64
N LEU A 84 -1.01 -10.26 -21.59
CA LEU A 84 -0.66 -11.68 -21.59
C LEU A 84 0.62 -11.89 -22.38
N TRP A 85 1.60 -12.54 -21.75
CA TRP A 85 2.94 -12.77 -22.28
C TRP A 85 3.25 -14.27 -22.36
N ALA A 86 4.24 -14.60 -23.19
CA ALA A 86 4.72 -15.96 -23.37
C ALA A 86 6.23 -16.03 -23.22
N LYS A 87 6.68 -17.06 -22.51
CA LYS A 87 8.08 -17.50 -22.53
C LYS A 87 8.23 -18.58 -23.59
N LEU A 88 9.11 -18.33 -24.54
CA LEU A 88 9.32 -19.17 -25.69
C LEU A 88 10.74 -19.69 -25.71
N GLN A 89 10.92 -20.88 -26.28
CA GLN A 89 12.21 -21.49 -26.55
C GLN A 89 12.44 -21.63 -28.04
N SER A 90 13.58 -21.14 -28.52
CA SER A 90 14.06 -21.40 -29.87
C SER A 90 14.39 -22.88 -30.04
N VAL A 91 13.91 -23.50 -31.11
CA VAL A 91 14.24 -24.91 -31.44
C VAL A 91 15.64 -25.07 -32.04
N GLU A 92 16.28 -23.98 -32.47
CA GLU A 92 17.57 -24.01 -33.15
C GLU A 92 18.75 -24.02 -32.17
N ASP A 93 18.70 -23.15 -31.17
CA ASP A 93 19.79 -22.95 -30.19
C ASP A 93 19.36 -23.17 -28.74
N GLY A 94 18.06 -23.41 -28.47
CA GLY A 94 17.53 -23.62 -27.13
C GLY A 94 17.40 -22.36 -26.29
N SER A 95 17.70 -21.19 -26.84
CA SER A 95 17.59 -19.90 -26.15
C SER A 95 16.14 -19.58 -25.78
N THR A 96 15.95 -18.86 -24.68
CA THR A 96 14.62 -18.45 -24.21
C THR A 96 14.42 -16.96 -24.37
N LEU A 97 13.23 -16.56 -24.84
CA LEU A 97 12.82 -15.17 -24.94
C LEU A 97 11.41 -14.99 -24.39
N GLU A 98 11.13 -13.81 -23.85
CA GLU A 98 9.82 -13.40 -23.37
C GLU A 98 9.24 -12.36 -24.32
N GLN A 99 8.02 -12.57 -24.78
CA GLN A 99 7.34 -11.64 -25.67
C GLN A 99 5.82 -11.60 -25.42
N PRO A 100 5.16 -10.45 -25.68
CA PRO A 100 3.72 -10.36 -25.51
C PRO A 100 3.01 -11.31 -26.48
N LEU A 101 1.92 -11.93 -26.03
CA LEU A 101 1.05 -12.68 -26.92
C LEU A 101 0.28 -11.70 -27.82
N THR A 102 0.34 -11.95 -29.12
CA THR A 102 -0.37 -11.24 -30.17
C THR A 102 -1.10 -12.25 -31.06
N PRO A 103 -2.13 -11.86 -31.83
CA PRO A 103 -2.75 -12.74 -32.82
C PRO A 103 -1.75 -13.37 -33.79
N THR A 104 -0.73 -12.61 -34.22
CA THR A 104 0.35 -13.10 -35.10
C THR A 104 1.16 -14.18 -34.42
N LEU A 105 1.60 -13.96 -33.18
CA LEU A 105 2.37 -14.96 -32.44
C LEU A 105 1.54 -16.23 -32.15
N LEU A 106 0.25 -16.07 -31.83
CA LEU A 106 -0.64 -17.23 -31.70
C LEU A 106 -0.71 -18.02 -33.00
N ALA A 107 -0.87 -17.35 -34.15
CA ALA A 107 -0.91 -18.00 -35.45
C ALA A 107 0.40 -18.74 -35.78
N GLU A 108 1.56 -18.15 -35.46
CA GLU A 108 2.88 -18.81 -35.58
C GLU A 108 3.01 -20.06 -34.71
N LEU A 109 2.39 -20.04 -33.53
CA LEU A 109 2.30 -21.20 -32.65
C LEU A 109 1.23 -22.20 -33.10
N GLY A 110 0.40 -21.89 -34.10
CA GLY A 110 -0.71 -22.74 -34.54
C GLY A 110 -1.94 -22.68 -33.63
N ALA A 111 -2.09 -21.59 -32.88
CA ALA A 111 -3.22 -21.26 -32.02
C ALA A 111 -3.94 -20.00 -32.52
N SER A 112 -5.03 -19.64 -31.87
CA SER A 112 -5.82 -18.44 -32.14
C SER A 112 -6.35 -17.85 -30.83
N ILE A 113 -6.89 -16.63 -30.88
CA ILE A 113 -7.51 -15.99 -29.71
C ILE A 113 -8.67 -16.81 -29.13
N LYS A 114 -9.31 -17.67 -29.94
CA LYS A 114 -10.42 -18.54 -29.52
C LYS A 114 -9.98 -19.70 -28.64
N ASP A 115 -8.69 -20.04 -28.67
CA ASP A 115 -8.11 -21.10 -27.87
C ASP A 115 -7.77 -20.63 -26.45
N ILE A 116 -7.98 -19.32 -26.17
CA ILE A 116 -7.77 -18.70 -24.87
C ILE A 116 -9.11 -18.50 -24.17
N GLN A 117 -9.16 -18.87 -22.90
CA GLN A 117 -10.26 -18.59 -22.00
C GLN A 117 -9.73 -17.85 -20.77
N TYR A 118 -10.44 -16.80 -20.37
CA TYR A 118 -10.19 -16.06 -19.15
C TYR A 118 -11.24 -16.41 -18.10
N GLU A 119 -10.80 -16.71 -16.89
CA GLU A 119 -11.66 -16.80 -15.71
C GLU A 119 -11.30 -15.65 -14.78
N ILE A 120 -12.30 -14.90 -14.31
CA ILE A 120 -12.14 -13.94 -13.23
C ILE A 120 -13.01 -14.34 -12.05
N VAL A 121 -12.40 -14.39 -10.87
CA VAL A 121 -13.09 -14.58 -9.60
C VAL A 121 -12.79 -13.37 -8.71
N ALA A 122 -13.82 -12.62 -8.37
CA ALA A 122 -13.73 -11.46 -7.48
C ALA A 122 -14.52 -11.74 -6.19
N ALA A 123 -13.94 -11.45 -5.02
CA ALA A 123 -14.58 -11.79 -3.74
C ALA A 123 -14.31 -10.76 -2.64
N ASN A 124 -15.33 -10.56 -1.79
CA ASN A 124 -15.18 -9.91 -0.49
C ASN A 124 -15.44 -10.96 0.60
N ARG A 125 -14.43 -11.22 1.43
CA ARG A 125 -14.47 -12.23 2.49
C ARG A 125 -14.31 -11.64 3.90
N LYS A 126 -14.39 -10.31 4.03
CA LYS A 126 -14.14 -9.61 5.30
C LYS A 126 -15.11 -10.03 6.41
N ALA A 127 -16.41 -10.05 6.13
CA ALA A 127 -17.41 -10.48 7.10
C ALA A 127 -17.37 -12.00 7.36
N ALA A 128 -17.12 -12.82 6.34
CA ALA A 128 -16.91 -14.27 6.49
C ALA A 128 -15.75 -14.59 7.43
N ARG A 129 -14.58 -13.96 7.25
CA ARG A 129 -13.40 -14.18 8.10
C ARG A 129 -13.67 -13.85 9.58
N ARG A 130 -14.49 -12.84 9.84
CA ARG A 130 -14.82 -12.37 11.20
C ARG A 130 -15.85 -13.23 11.92
N THR A 131 -16.77 -13.81 11.15
CA THR A 131 -17.88 -14.60 11.70
C THR A 131 -17.61 -16.09 11.66
N ASP A 132 -16.51 -16.52 11.03
CA ASP A 132 -16.23 -17.90 10.65
C ASP A 132 -17.43 -18.55 9.93
N TYR A 133 -18.13 -17.75 9.11
CA TYR A 133 -19.37 -18.15 8.44
C TYR A 133 -19.29 -17.79 6.96
N ALA A 134 -19.05 -18.79 6.11
CA ALA A 134 -18.85 -18.59 4.67
C ALA A 134 -19.98 -17.81 3.97
N PRO A 135 -21.27 -17.98 4.32
CA PRO A 135 -22.35 -17.16 3.74
C PRO A 135 -22.34 -15.68 4.14
N CYS A 136 -21.44 -15.23 5.01
CA CYS A 136 -21.15 -13.79 5.21
C CYS A 136 -20.16 -13.22 4.18
N GLY A 137 -19.54 -14.05 3.34
CA GLY A 137 -18.72 -13.61 2.22
C GLY A 137 -19.55 -13.57 0.95
N PHE A 138 -19.08 -12.87 -0.08
CA PHE A 138 -19.73 -12.85 -1.39
C PHE A 138 -18.70 -12.88 -2.51
N THR A 139 -19.07 -13.46 -3.65
CA THR A 139 -18.16 -13.74 -4.76
C THR A 139 -18.90 -13.61 -6.09
N ALA A 140 -18.24 -13.02 -7.07
CA ALA A 140 -18.61 -13.05 -8.48
C ALA A 140 -17.62 -13.92 -9.25
N ARG A 141 -18.10 -14.65 -10.27
CA ARG A 141 -17.28 -15.48 -11.13
C ARG A 141 -17.77 -15.35 -12.56
N GLU A 142 -16.87 -15.03 -13.48
CA GLU A 142 -17.14 -14.96 -14.90
C GLU A 142 -16.09 -15.77 -15.69
N VAL A 143 -16.53 -16.39 -16.78
CA VAL A 143 -15.68 -17.11 -17.73
C VAL A 143 -15.93 -16.53 -19.11
N VAL A 144 -14.87 -15.97 -19.71
CA VAL A 144 -14.93 -15.16 -20.93
C VAL A 144 -13.97 -15.73 -21.96
N ASN A 145 -14.42 -15.93 -23.19
CA ASN A 145 -13.55 -16.39 -24.27
C ASN A 145 -12.63 -15.26 -24.77
N GLY A 146 -11.48 -15.60 -25.33
CA GLY A 146 -10.51 -14.60 -25.79
C GLY A 146 -10.96 -13.74 -26.98
N ASP A 147 -12.07 -14.08 -27.62
CA ASP A 147 -12.72 -13.30 -28.68
C ASP A 147 -14.02 -12.60 -28.24
N ASP A 148 -14.34 -12.62 -26.94
CA ASP A 148 -15.47 -11.92 -26.34
C ASP A 148 -15.03 -10.61 -25.68
N PHE A 149 -15.22 -9.51 -26.39
CA PHE A 149 -14.76 -8.18 -25.98
C PHE A 149 -15.80 -7.37 -25.21
N GLU A 150 -16.94 -7.98 -24.86
CA GLU A 150 -17.98 -7.32 -24.09
C GLU A 150 -17.50 -7.03 -22.67
N ARG A 151 -17.91 -5.87 -22.14
CA ARG A 151 -17.69 -5.53 -20.74
C ARG A 151 -18.66 -6.33 -19.87
N ARG A 152 -18.14 -7.18 -18.99
CA ARG A 152 -18.91 -8.01 -18.05
C ARG A 152 -18.96 -7.33 -16.68
N GLU A 153 -20.16 -7.12 -16.13
CA GLU A 153 -20.33 -6.69 -14.74
C GLU A 153 -20.17 -7.88 -13.80
N LEU A 154 -19.41 -7.71 -12.72
CA LEU A 154 -19.15 -8.76 -11.74
C LEU A 154 -20.18 -8.70 -10.62
N LEU A 155 -21.24 -9.49 -10.73
CA LEU A 155 -22.35 -9.53 -9.78
C LEU A 155 -22.12 -10.58 -8.70
N ALA A 156 -21.80 -10.13 -7.48
CA ALA A 156 -21.43 -11.01 -6.39
C ALA A 156 -22.61 -11.35 -5.47
N PHE A 157 -22.67 -12.60 -5.03
CA PHE A 157 -23.62 -13.09 -4.04
C PHE A 157 -22.94 -14.06 -3.07
N SER A 158 -23.60 -14.37 -1.96
CA SER A 158 -23.04 -15.22 -0.92
C SER A 158 -23.18 -16.71 -1.25
N PRO A 159 -22.09 -17.49 -1.25
CA PRO A 159 -22.18 -18.94 -1.37
C PRO A 159 -22.87 -19.51 -0.12
N HIS A 160 -23.88 -20.35 -0.31
CA HIS A 160 -24.66 -20.93 0.77
C HIS A 160 -25.23 -22.30 0.38
N THR A 161 -25.49 -23.14 1.37
CA THR A 161 -26.25 -24.39 1.21
C THR A 161 -27.69 -24.22 1.69
N SER A 162 -28.53 -25.22 1.43
CA SER A 162 -29.89 -25.25 1.98
C SER A 162 -29.87 -25.11 3.52
N GLY A 163 -30.71 -24.23 4.05
CA GLY A 163 -30.81 -23.93 5.48
C GLY A 163 -29.83 -22.86 5.99
N GLN A 164 -28.88 -22.40 5.17
CA GLN A 164 -28.03 -21.26 5.49
C GLN A 164 -28.64 -19.97 4.96
N GLU A 165 -28.60 -18.92 5.78
CA GLU A 165 -28.95 -17.58 5.34
C GLU A 165 -27.75 -16.90 4.65
N PRO A 166 -27.86 -16.50 3.37
CA PRO A 166 -26.83 -15.72 2.69
C PRO A 166 -26.87 -14.25 3.14
N LEU A 167 -25.70 -13.61 3.30
CA LEU A 167 -25.62 -12.17 3.53
C LEU A 167 -26.07 -11.40 2.30
N VAL A 168 -25.60 -11.81 1.12
CA VAL A 168 -25.98 -11.23 -0.17
C VAL A 168 -26.78 -12.26 -0.96
N SER A 169 -28.06 -11.95 -1.24
CA SER A 169 -28.93 -12.84 -2.02
C SER A 169 -28.56 -12.83 -3.51
N PRO A 170 -28.65 -13.98 -4.21
CA PRO A 170 -28.53 -14.03 -5.66
C PRO A 170 -29.51 -13.12 -6.41
N ASP A 171 -30.69 -12.84 -5.84
CA ASP A 171 -31.70 -11.96 -6.45
C ASP A 171 -31.35 -10.46 -6.33
N LYS A 172 -30.41 -10.12 -5.44
CA LYS A 172 -29.95 -8.76 -5.18
C LYS A 172 -28.42 -8.76 -5.02
N PRO A 173 -27.68 -9.07 -6.10
CA PRO A 173 -26.23 -9.15 -6.03
C PRO A 173 -25.60 -7.76 -5.82
N ILE A 174 -24.38 -7.74 -5.29
CA ILE A 174 -23.55 -6.54 -5.18
C ILE A 174 -22.62 -6.49 -6.39
N PRO A 175 -22.64 -5.41 -7.21
CA PRO A 175 -21.64 -5.19 -8.24
C PRO A 175 -20.27 -4.91 -7.61
N ILE A 176 -19.28 -5.76 -7.90
CA ILE A 176 -17.92 -5.64 -7.34
C ILE A 176 -16.86 -5.31 -8.41
N GLY A 177 -17.30 -4.74 -9.53
CA GLY A 177 -16.44 -4.25 -10.60
C GLY A 177 -16.86 -4.76 -11.97
N HIS A 178 -15.97 -4.60 -12.95
CA HIS A 178 -16.16 -5.10 -14.30
C HIS A 178 -14.88 -5.75 -14.83
N PHE A 179 -15.06 -6.73 -15.71
CA PHE A 179 -14.00 -7.38 -16.46
C PHE A 179 -14.22 -7.24 -17.96
N GLN A 180 -13.16 -7.07 -18.73
CA GLN A 180 -13.24 -6.95 -20.19
C GLN A 180 -11.98 -7.50 -20.84
N VAL A 181 -12.14 -8.38 -21.83
CA VAL A 181 -11.07 -8.73 -22.78
C VAL A 181 -11.01 -7.64 -23.83
N LEU A 182 -9.82 -7.11 -24.13
CA LEU A 182 -9.68 -6.05 -25.10
C LEU A 182 -9.45 -6.61 -26.49
N ARG A 183 -10.08 -5.99 -27.48
CA ARG A 183 -9.94 -6.35 -28.88
C ARG A 183 -8.55 -5.95 -29.38
N PRO A 184 -7.68 -6.91 -29.75
CA PRO A 184 -6.38 -6.57 -30.33
C PRO A 184 -6.58 -5.98 -31.72
N VAL A 185 -5.82 -4.94 -32.04
CA VAL A 185 -5.82 -4.29 -33.36
C VAL A 185 -4.39 -4.21 -33.86
N GLU A 186 -4.17 -4.57 -35.12
CA GLU A 186 -2.84 -4.42 -35.72
C GLU A 186 -2.39 -2.96 -35.73
N GLY A 187 -1.09 -2.79 -35.54
CA GLY A 187 -0.45 -1.50 -35.60
C GLY A 187 0.13 -1.08 -34.26
N ARG A 188 1.10 -0.20 -34.39
CA ARG A 188 1.84 0.38 -33.30
C ARG A 188 1.74 1.90 -33.39
N VAL A 189 1.78 2.55 -32.24
CA VAL A 189 1.57 3.99 -32.16
C VAL A 189 2.71 4.62 -31.38
N ASP A 190 3.46 5.46 -32.06
CA ASP A 190 4.40 6.38 -31.45
C ASP A 190 3.63 7.59 -30.92
N LEU A 191 3.80 7.88 -29.64
CA LEU A 191 3.14 9.01 -28.99
C LEU A 191 4.07 10.21 -28.84
N ARG A 192 5.35 9.96 -28.50
CA ARG A 192 6.45 10.93 -28.38
C ARG A 192 7.79 10.20 -28.51
N ASP A 193 8.87 10.96 -28.74
CA ASP A 193 10.23 10.42 -28.92
C ASP A 193 10.80 9.76 -27.64
N ASP A 194 10.32 10.15 -26.46
CA ASP A 194 10.77 9.68 -25.14
C ASP A 194 9.88 8.59 -24.52
N GLU A 195 8.84 8.16 -25.23
CA GLU A 195 7.90 7.13 -24.76
C GLU A 195 8.00 5.87 -25.62
N PRO A 196 7.89 4.68 -25.02
CA PRO A 196 7.90 3.44 -25.79
C PRO A 196 6.68 3.38 -26.72
N GLU A 197 6.93 2.90 -27.93
CA GLU A 197 5.89 2.61 -28.92
C GLU A 197 4.84 1.65 -28.35
N VAL A 198 3.55 1.98 -28.52
CA VAL A 198 2.46 1.16 -27.98
C VAL A 198 1.96 0.17 -29.03
N ASP A 199 2.21 -1.11 -28.80
CA ASP A 199 1.67 -2.20 -29.64
C ASP A 199 0.22 -2.52 -29.28
N ARG A 200 -0.70 -2.23 -30.19
CA ARG A 200 -2.15 -2.42 -30.01
C ARG A 200 -2.60 -3.86 -30.27
N SER A 201 -1.71 -4.71 -30.79
CA SER A 201 -2.01 -6.11 -31.09
C SER A 201 -1.83 -7.05 -29.89
N ILE A 202 -1.19 -6.57 -28.81
CA ILE A 202 -0.99 -7.34 -27.57
C ILE A 202 -2.35 -7.71 -26.96
N LEU A 203 -2.47 -8.97 -26.55
CA LEU A 203 -3.63 -9.47 -25.84
C LEU A 203 -3.68 -8.88 -24.43
N ARG A 204 -4.78 -8.17 -24.14
CA ARG A 204 -4.97 -7.46 -22.88
C ARG A 204 -6.32 -7.79 -22.27
N VAL A 205 -6.36 -7.77 -20.95
CA VAL A 205 -7.60 -7.70 -20.18
C VAL A 205 -7.59 -6.47 -19.29
N ARG A 206 -8.78 -5.98 -18.97
CA ARG A 206 -8.99 -4.85 -18.09
C ARG A 206 -9.85 -5.26 -16.91
N PHE A 207 -9.44 -4.83 -15.72
CA PHE A 207 -10.31 -4.80 -14.55
C PHE A 207 -10.67 -3.37 -14.19
N THR A 208 -11.97 -3.09 -14.05
CA THR A 208 -12.47 -1.80 -13.56
C THR A 208 -13.06 -2.01 -12.16
N PRO A 209 -12.52 -1.35 -11.12
CA PRO A 209 -12.99 -1.55 -9.75
C PRO A 209 -14.42 -1.04 -9.55
N PRO A 210 -15.08 -1.43 -8.44
CA PRO A 210 -16.38 -0.90 -8.09
C PRO A 210 -16.27 0.54 -7.54
N LYS A 211 -17.41 1.09 -7.13
CA LYS A 211 -17.55 2.53 -6.86
C LYS A 211 -17.13 2.93 -5.46
N GLY A 212 -16.95 1.97 -4.53
CA GLY A 212 -16.74 2.27 -3.11
C GLY A 212 -18.05 2.46 -2.34
N ILE A 213 -19.12 1.77 -2.76
CA ILE A 213 -20.44 1.87 -2.15
C ILE A 213 -20.52 0.97 -0.91
N ILE A 214 -21.18 1.48 0.12
CA ILE A 214 -21.56 0.72 1.32
C ILE A 214 -22.97 0.14 1.14
N TYR A 215 -23.12 -1.12 1.51
CA TYR A 215 -24.36 -1.89 1.48
C TYR A 215 -24.70 -2.32 2.90
N GLY A 216 -26.00 -2.40 3.23
CA GLY A 216 -26.46 -2.74 4.58
C GLY A 216 -27.82 -3.42 4.59
N PRO A 217 -28.28 -3.90 5.75
CA PRO A 217 -29.63 -4.37 5.89
C PRO A 217 -30.65 -3.22 5.90
N ALA A 218 -31.94 -3.56 5.85
CA ALA A 218 -33.02 -2.57 5.79
C ALA A 218 -33.00 -1.59 6.98
N GLU A 219 -32.56 -2.05 8.15
CA GLU A 219 -32.44 -1.30 9.40
C GLU A 219 -31.16 -0.46 9.53
N ALA A 220 -30.18 -0.58 8.63
CA ALA A 220 -28.96 0.23 8.64
C ALA A 220 -29.24 1.65 8.11
N THR A 221 -30.09 2.38 8.83
CA THR A 221 -30.60 3.68 8.40
C THR A 221 -29.73 4.83 8.88
N SER A 222 -29.51 4.94 10.18
CA SER A 222 -28.81 6.08 10.77
C SER A 222 -28.24 5.77 12.15
N ALA A 223 -27.15 6.45 12.51
CA ALA A 223 -26.50 6.34 13.80
C ALA A 223 -25.87 7.68 14.24
N PRO A 224 -25.72 7.91 15.56
CA PRO A 224 -25.00 9.07 16.04
C PRO A 224 -23.49 8.95 15.75
N ALA A 225 -22.84 10.07 15.47
CA ALA A 225 -21.38 10.15 15.46
C ALA A 225 -20.83 9.71 16.82
N PRO A 226 -19.77 8.88 16.86
CA PRO A 226 -19.21 8.37 18.10
C PRO A 226 -18.67 9.51 18.96
N GLN A 227 -18.86 9.41 20.27
CA GLN A 227 -18.19 10.31 21.22
C GLN A 227 -16.70 9.95 21.25
N VAL A 228 -15.82 10.90 20.96
CA VAL A 228 -14.38 10.68 21.03
C VAL A 228 -13.97 10.58 22.50
N GLN A 229 -13.00 9.71 22.80
CA GLN A 229 -12.47 9.59 24.16
C GLN A 229 -11.67 10.84 24.56
N PRO A 230 -11.73 11.29 25.83
CA PRO A 230 -10.94 12.42 26.31
C PRO A 230 -9.44 12.23 26.01
N GLY A 231 -8.81 13.20 25.32
CA GLY A 231 -7.37 13.21 25.03
C GLY A 231 -6.97 12.99 23.57
N GLN A 232 -7.92 12.70 22.67
CA GLN A 232 -7.71 12.89 21.24
C GLN A 232 -7.99 14.37 20.91
N PHE A 233 -7.06 15.05 20.22
CA PHE A 233 -7.24 16.46 19.87
C PHE A 233 -8.51 16.63 19.04
N GLU A 234 -9.48 17.36 19.58
CA GLU A 234 -10.73 17.66 18.89
C GLU A 234 -10.50 18.78 17.88
N ALA A 235 -11.02 18.61 16.66
CA ALA A 235 -11.31 19.78 15.84
C ALA A 235 -12.42 20.59 16.54
N PRO A 236 -12.39 21.93 16.51
CA PRO A 236 -13.43 22.79 17.11
C PRO A 236 -14.87 22.53 16.62
N SER A 237 -15.04 21.74 15.56
CA SER A 237 -16.30 21.42 14.89
C SER A 237 -16.79 19.98 15.13
N ALA A 238 -16.33 19.30 16.18
CA ALA A 238 -16.69 17.90 16.39
C ALA A 238 -18.22 17.68 16.44
N GLU A 239 -18.74 16.85 15.53
CA GLU A 239 -20.17 16.64 15.28
C GLU A 239 -20.83 15.68 16.28
N TYR A 240 -20.43 15.73 17.56
CA TYR A 240 -20.87 14.75 18.55
C TYR A 240 -22.38 14.69 18.70
N GLY A 241 -22.92 13.47 18.67
CA GLY A 241 -24.35 13.23 18.77
C GLY A 241 -25.15 13.61 17.52
N ARG A 242 -24.51 14.14 16.47
CA ARG A 242 -25.17 14.31 15.17
C ARG A 242 -25.51 12.93 14.62
N ILE A 243 -26.73 12.79 14.12
CA ILE A 243 -27.21 11.57 13.49
C ILE A 243 -26.83 11.61 12.00
N HIS A 244 -26.11 10.59 11.55
CA HIS A 244 -25.69 10.42 10.16
C HIS A 244 -26.43 9.23 9.53
N GLU A 245 -26.68 9.30 8.22
CA GLU A 245 -27.12 8.14 7.46
C GLU A 245 -25.97 7.10 7.40
N ILE A 246 -26.29 5.83 7.67
CA ILE A 246 -25.31 4.74 7.58
C ILE A 246 -25.22 4.25 6.13
N VAL A 247 -26.36 3.86 5.55
CA VAL A 247 -26.47 3.34 4.18
C VAL A 247 -27.61 4.02 3.45
N ALA A 248 -27.37 4.47 2.21
CA ALA A 248 -28.41 5.04 1.37
C ALA A 248 -29.52 4.01 1.06
N PRO A 249 -30.80 4.40 1.00
CA PRO A 249 -31.92 3.46 0.89
C PRO A 249 -31.80 2.41 -0.23
N GLN A 250 -31.27 2.80 -1.39
CA GLN A 250 -31.09 1.91 -2.54
C GLN A 250 -30.03 0.81 -2.35
N HIS A 251 -29.16 0.94 -1.34
CA HIS A 251 -28.10 -0.03 -1.02
C HIS A 251 -28.42 -0.86 0.23
N ARG A 252 -29.62 -0.71 0.79
CA ARG A 252 -30.11 -1.49 1.93
C ARG A 252 -30.66 -2.86 1.50
N ILE A 253 -29.80 -3.69 0.92
CA ILE A 253 -30.18 -4.94 0.23
C ILE A 253 -29.66 -6.22 0.88
N VAL A 254 -28.76 -6.15 1.87
CA VAL A 254 -28.17 -7.35 2.49
C VAL A 254 -29.02 -7.90 3.64
N SER A 255 -28.84 -9.18 3.98
CA SER A 255 -29.60 -9.84 5.04
C SER A 255 -29.10 -9.45 6.44
N SER A 256 -30.02 -9.12 7.34
CA SER A 256 -29.73 -8.92 8.76
C SER A 256 -29.76 -10.19 9.62
N LYS A 257 -29.99 -11.36 9.00
CA LYS A 257 -30.15 -12.63 9.71
C LYS A 257 -28.87 -13.45 9.81
N THR A 258 -27.76 -12.95 9.29
CA THR A 258 -26.46 -13.62 9.38
C THR A 258 -25.77 -13.33 10.71
N PRO A 259 -24.77 -14.14 11.13
CA PRO A 259 -23.96 -13.86 12.31
C PRO A 259 -23.28 -12.49 12.30
N TRP A 260 -23.04 -11.91 11.11
CA TRP A 260 -22.47 -10.57 10.97
C TRP A 260 -23.32 -9.53 11.70
N SER A 261 -24.61 -9.50 11.40
CA SER A 261 -25.57 -8.58 12.02
C SER A 261 -26.06 -9.05 13.40
N THR A 262 -26.08 -10.38 13.63
CA THR A 262 -26.74 -10.96 14.82
C THR A 262 -25.82 -11.24 16.00
N ALA A 263 -24.56 -11.60 15.76
CA ALA A 263 -23.66 -12.14 16.77
C ALA A 263 -22.32 -11.39 16.92
N TYR A 264 -21.92 -10.61 15.92
CA TYR A 264 -20.65 -9.88 15.97
C TYR A 264 -20.74 -8.64 16.88
N ILE A 265 -20.13 -8.75 18.07
CA ILE A 265 -20.11 -7.72 19.13
C ILE A 265 -18.65 -7.53 19.55
N MET A 266 -18.08 -6.35 19.32
CA MET A 266 -16.63 -6.13 19.53
C MET A 266 -16.24 -6.15 21.02
N LEU A 267 -17.10 -5.64 21.91
CA LEU A 267 -16.81 -5.57 23.36
C LEU A 267 -16.91 -6.91 24.10
N ASN A 268 -17.29 -8.02 23.43
CA ASN A 268 -17.38 -9.32 24.09
C ASN A 268 -16.01 -10.00 24.29
N GLY A 269 -14.93 -9.43 23.74
CA GLY A 269 -13.57 -9.95 23.82
C GLY A 269 -13.31 -11.22 23.01
N GLN A 270 -14.28 -11.70 22.22
CA GLN A 270 -14.14 -12.86 21.35
C GLN A 270 -13.55 -12.53 19.98
N PHE A 271 -13.64 -11.27 19.55
CA PHE A 271 -13.22 -10.82 18.24
C PHE A 271 -12.26 -9.63 18.36
N GLU A 272 -11.24 -9.57 17.50
CA GLU A 272 -10.33 -8.43 17.41
C GLU A 272 -11.09 -7.18 16.90
N ASP A 273 -10.72 -6.01 17.44
CA ASP A 273 -11.29 -4.73 17.03
C ASP A 273 -10.91 -4.41 15.56
N PRO A 274 -11.88 -4.43 14.61
CA PRO A 274 -11.60 -4.16 13.22
C PRO A 274 -11.05 -2.75 13.06
N GLN A 275 -9.89 -2.61 12.43
CA GLN A 275 -9.40 -1.28 12.07
C GLN A 275 -10.20 -0.72 10.88
N PRO A 276 -10.30 0.60 10.70
CA PRO A 276 -10.95 1.22 9.55
C PRO A 276 -10.48 0.66 8.20
N GLN A 277 -9.20 0.33 8.07
CA GLN A 277 -8.62 -0.29 6.87
C GLN A 277 -9.14 -1.71 6.58
N ASP A 278 -9.73 -2.39 7.55
CA ASP A 278 -10.20 -3.78 7.43
C ASP A 278 -11.71 -3.89 7.21
N GLY A 279 -12.37 -2.79 6.80
CA GLY A 279 -13.82 -2.71 6.63
C GLY A 279 -14.56 -2.59 7.96
N TYR A 280 -14.30 -1.48 8.68
CA TYR A 280 -14.97 -1.15 9.94
C TYR A 280 -16.44 -0.82 9.70
N ASP A 281 -17.31 -1.76 10.05
CA ASP A 281 -18.76 -1.58 10.23
C ASP A 281 -19.13 -1.49 11.74
N GLY A 282 -18.14 -1.19 12.56
CA GLY A 282 -18.34 -1.01 13.99
C GLY A 282 -18.97 0.33 14.28
N ALA A 283 -19.89 0.37 15.23
CA ALA A 283 -20.26 1.60 15.89
C ALA A 283 -19.49 1.68 17.20
N ASN A 284 -18.81 2.78 17.50
CA ASN A 284 -18.45 3.11 18.89
C ASN A 284 -19.71 3.63 19.60
N VAL A 285 -20.80 2.85 19.54
CA VAL A 285 -22.13 3.15 20.07
C VAL A 285 -22.66 1.88 20.73
N GLY A 286 -23.16 2.00 21.97
CA GLY A 286 -23.72 0.88 22.72
C GLY A 286 -22.66 -0.19 23.03
N ASN A 287 -22.95 -1.46 22.68
CA ASN A 287 -22.06 -2.60 22.89
C ASN A 287 -21.11 -2.88 21.72
N HIS A 288 -20.96 -1.94 20.78
CA HIS A 288 -20.09 -2.09 19.62
C HIS A 288 -20.48 -3.27 18.73
N ARG A 289 -21.78 -3.43 18.49
CA ARG A 289 -22.32 -4.43 17.57
C ARG A 289 -22.19 -3.96 16.13
N SER A 290 -21.90 -4.87 15.20
CA SER A 290 -21.94 -4.58 13.75
C SER A 290 -23.34 -4.15 13.32
N TRP A 291 -23.42 -3.20 12.39
CA TRP A 291 -24.67 -2.79 11.75
C TRP A 291 -25.09 -3.72 10.59
N GLY A 292 -24.28 -4.74 10.30
CA GLY A 292 -24.49 -5.66 9.19
C GLY A 292 -24.06 -5.09 7.84
N CYS A 293 -23.32 -3.98 7.81
CA CYS A 293 -22.87 -3.35 6.58
C CYS A 293 -21.60 -3.99 6.03
N VAL A 294 -21.46 -3.89 4.71
CA VAL A 294 -20.30 -4.32 3.93
C VAL A 294 -20.05 -3.30 2.83
N ASP A 295 -18.81 -3.20 2.33
CA ASP A 295 -18.48 -2.41 1.16
C ASP A 295 -18.36 -3.30 -0.09
N ASP A 296 -18.22 -2.68 -1.27
CA ASP A 296 -17.96 -3.37 -2.54
C ASP A 296 -16.48 -3.68 -2.80
N ILE A 297 -15.58 -3.40 -1.85
CA ILE A 297 -14.15 -3.71 -1.97
C ILE A 297 -13.97 -5.22 -2.10
N SER A 298 -13.23 -5.65 -3.11
CA SER A 298 -12.94 -7.05 -3.41
C SER A 298 -11.48 -7.28 -3.80
N ASP A 299 -11.05 -8.52 -3.66
CA ASP A 299 -9.84 -9.03 -4.29
C ASP A 299 -10.22 -9.95 -5.44
N SER A 300 -9.49 -9.86 -6.54
CA SER A 300 -9.75 -10.63 -7.77
C SER A 300 -8.55 -11.46 -8.19
N VAL A 301 -8.82 -12.64 -8.75
CA VAL A 301 -7.86 -13.47 -9.47
C VAL A 301 -8.32 -13.60 -10.91
N ILE A 302 -7.43 -13.27 -11.85
CA ILE A 302 -7.62 -13.47 -13.28
C ILE A 302 -6.76 -14.67 -13.68
N VAL A 303 -7.34 -15.64 -14.38
CA VAL A 303 -6.64 -16.81 -14.92
C VAL A 303 -6.88 -16.86 -16.42
N ALA A 304 -5.81 -16.78 -17.22
CA ALA A 304 -5.87 -17.14 -18.64
C ALA A 304 -5.48 -18.60 -18.80
N THR A 305 -6.28 -19.37 -19.54
CA THR A 305 -6.00 -20.76 -19.88
C THR A 305 -5.97 -20.90 -21.39
N MET A 306 -4.94 -21.57 -21.92
CA MET A 306 -4.84 -21.93 -23.33
C MET A 306 -4.54 -23.42 -23.46
N ALA A 307 -5.42 -24.15 -24.14
CA ALA A 307 -5.22 -25.56 -24.45
C ALA A 307 -4.62 -25.69 -25.86
N PHE A 308 -3.36 -26.08 -25.96
CA PHE A 308 -2.64 -26.17 -27.23
C PHE A 308 -1.62 -27.33 -27.22
N GLY A 309 -1.50 -28.05 -28.34
CA GLY A 309 -0.48 -29.08 -28.52
C GLY A 309 -0.57 -30.23 -27.51
N GLY A 310 -1.78 -30.57 -27.06
CA GLY A 310 -2.02 -31.58 -26.01
C GLY A 310 -1.59 -31.14 -24.61
N ARG A 311 -1.30 -29.85 -24.40
CA ARG A 311 -0.93 -29.24 -23.12
C ARG A 311 -1.90 -28.12 -22.76
N CYS A 312 -2.04 -27.87 -21.48
CA CYS A 312 -2.79 -26.74 -20.94
C CYS A 312 -1.78 -25.78 -20.31
N TYR A 313 -1.76 -24.54 -20.80
CA TYR A 313 -0.95 -23.45 -20.26
C TYR A 313 -1.86 -22.53 -19.46
N GLN A 314 -1.36 -22.05 -18.32
CA GLN A 314 -2.11 -21.16 -17.44
C GLN A 314 -1.24 -19.99 -17.01
N ALA A 315 -1.82 -18.79 -17.04
CA ALA A 315 -1.26 -17.57 -16.48
C ALA A 315 -2.23 -17.02 -15.44
N ALA A 316 -1.73 -16.50 -14.32
CA ALA A 316 -2.56 -15.89 -13.29
C ALA A 316 -2.08 -14.49 -12.94
N ALA A 317 -3.04 -13.58 -12.71
CA ALA A 317 -2.81 -12.25 -12.17
C ALA A 317 -3.72 -11.98 -10.98
N ARG A 318 -3.29 -11.08 -10.09
CA ARG A 318 -4.08 -10.63 -8.93
C ARG A 318 -4.45 -9.16 -9.04
N VAL A 319 -5.69 -8.83 -8.68
CA VAL A 319 -6.13 -7.44 -8.56
C VAL A 319 -6.62 -7.19 -7.15
N PHE A 320 -6.10 -6.16 -6.49
CA PHE A 320 -6.56 -5.72 -5.19
C PHE A 320 -7.32 -4.43 -5.37
N THR A 321 -8.56 -4.34 -4.87
CA THR A 321 -9.24 -3.04 -4.84
C THR A 321 -8.90 -2.29 -3.57
N SER A 322 -8.73 -0.99 -3.67
CA SER A 322 -8.36 -0.15 -2.54
C SER A 322 -8.94 1.25 -2.66
N PRO A 323 -9.01 2.02 -1.56
CA PRO A 323 -9.46 3.41 -1.61
C PRO A 323 -8.63 4.25 -2.60
N PRO A 324 -9.19 5.37 -3.11
CA PRO A 324 -8.44 6.33 -3.91
C PRO A 324 -7.16 6.79 -3.21
N ASP A 325 -6.12 7.03 -3.99
CA ASP A 325 -4.91 7.68 -3.50
C ASP A 325 -5.03 9.20 -3.73
N PHE A 326 -5.15 9.95 -2.63
CA PHE A 326 -5.35 11.40 -2.65
C PHE A 326 -4.05 12.20 -2.57
N SER A 327 -2.90 11.53 -2.44
CA SER A 327 -1.59 12.18 -2.43
C SER A 327 -0.57 11.29 -3.13
N PRO A 328 -0.78 10.96 -4.42
CA PRO A 328 0.09 10.02 -5.12
C PRO A 328 1.51 10.55 -5.35
N ASP A 329 1.75 11.85 -5.15
CA ASP A 329 3.09 12.47 -5.10
C ASP A 329 3.82 12.24 -3.77
N ARG A 330 3.17 11.62 -2.79
CA ARG A 330 3.72 11.34 -1.46
C ARG A 330 3.84 9.85 -1.24
N ARG A 331 5.03 9.32 -1.51
CA ARG A 331 5.27 7.88 -1.51
C ARG A 331 5.36 7.37 -0.07
N PRO A 332 4.79 6.18 0.22
CA PRO A 332 4.84 5.62 1.56
C PRO A 332 6.26 5.18 1.92
N VAL A 333 6.70 5.44 3.16
CA VAL A 333 8.00 4.94 3.70
C VAL A 333 8.16 3.44 3.49
N PHE A 334 7.06 2.71 3.63
CA PHE A 334 6.97 1.27 3.50
C PHE A 334 5.84 0.93 2.52
N SER A 335 6.20 0.29 1.41
CA SER A 335 5.28 -0.10 0.33
C SER A 335 5.17 -1.62 0.19
N ILE A 336 4.15 -2.09 -0.54
CA ILE A 336 4.01 -3.51 -0.90
C ILE A 336 5.20 -4.01 -1.71
N ALA A 337 5.84 -3.15 -2.52
CA ALA A 337 7.03 -3.51 -3.27
C ALA A 337 8.22 -3.80 -2.34
N ASP A 338 8.40 -2.98 -1.29
CA ASP A 338 9.42 -3.24 -0.27
C ASP A 338 9.14 -4.56 0.46
N ASP A 339 7.85 -4.83 0.74
CA ASP A 339 7.37 -6.05 1.39
C ASP A 339 7.64 -7.33 0.57
N ILE A 340 7.51 -7.22 -0.76
CA ILE A 340 7.83 -8.31 -1.69
C ILE A 340 9.36 -8.49 -1.78
N ALA A 341 10.10 -7.39 -1.97
CA ALA A 341 11.56 -7.42 -2.04
C ALA A 341 12.21 -7.98 -0.76
N ASP A 342 11.58 -7.81 0.40
CA ASP A 342 12.04 -8.34 1.68
C ASP A 342 11.99 -9.88 1.77
N ARG A 343 11.14 -10.51 0.95
CA ARG A 343 10.95 -11.97 0.92
C ARG A 343 12.04 -12.70 0.16
N ASP A 344 12.66 -12.04 -0.81
CA ASP A 344 13.64 -12.67 -1.70
C ASP A 344 15.03 -12.82 -1.04
N ASP A 345 15.25 -12.21 0.14
CA ASP A 345 16.49 -12.24 0.95
C ASP A 345 17.78 -12.10 0.12
N LEU A 346 17.72 -11.24 -0.90
CA LEU A 346 18.85 -11.01 -1.81
C LEU A 346 20.05 -10.45 -1.02
N PRO A 347 21.28 -10.89 -1.33
CA PRO A 347 22.47 -10.31 -0.73
C PRO A 347 22.59 -8.83 -1.12
N ILE A 348 23.11 -8.02 -0.19
CA ILE A 348 23.42 -6.62 -0.46
C ILE A 348 24.77 -6.61 -1.17
N ASP A 349 24.79 -6.11 -2.39
CA ASP A 349 26.01 -5.91 -3.16
C ASP A 349 26.52 -4.48 -2.96
N LEU A 350 27.73 -4.35 -2.41
CA LEU A 350 28.44 -3.09 -2.22
C LEU A 350 29.70 -3.01 -3.09
N GLY A 351 29.81 -3.85 -4.12
CA GLY A 351 30.91 -3.84 -5.07
C GLY A 351 30.91 -2.62 -6.00
N ASP A 352 32.02 -2.44 -6.70
CA ASP A 352 32.18 -1.41 -7.73
C ASP A 352 31.13 -1.60 -8.84
N GLY A 353 30.17 -0.67 -8.92
CA GLY A 353 29.01 -0.73 -9.83
C GLY A 353 27.66 -0.72 -9.11
N ALA A 354 27.52 -1.48 -8.02
CA ALA A 354 26.28 -1.57 -7.22
C ALA A 354 26.18 -0.50 -6.12
N MET A 355 27.30 0.13 -5.77
CA MET A 355 27.36 1.18 -4.75
C MET A 355 26.45 2.38 -5.09
N GLU A 356 26.40 2.78 -6.35
CA GLU A 356 25.58 3.92 -6.78
C GLU A 356 24.09 3.62 -6.62
N GLU A 357 23.66 2.43 -7.05
CA GLU A 357 22.29 1.95 -6.87
C GLU A 357 21.92 1.87 -5.38
N THR A 358 22.85 1.39 -4.54
CA THR A 358 22.65 1.34 -3.08
C THR A 358 22.50 2.74 -2.47
N LYS A 359 23.31 3.71 -2.90
CA LYS A 359 23.19 5.12 -2.46
C LYS A 359 21.83 5.69 -2.84
N MET A 360 21.35 5.39 -4.05
CA MET A 360 20.03 5.83 -4.52
C MET A 360 18.88 5.11 -3.80
N GLU A 361 18.99 3.80 -3.50
CA GLU A 361 18.00 3.06 -2.69
C GLU A 361 17.85 3.67 -1.28
N VAL A 362 18.97 4.05 -0.65
CA VAL A 362 18.96 4.71 0.66
C VAL A 362 18.44 6.15 0.57
N LEU A 363 18.81 6.89 -0.47
CA LEU A 363 18.27 8.24 -0.69
C LEU A 363 16.75 8.23 -0.85
N ASP A 364 16.24 7.32 -1.67
CA ASP A 364 14.82 7.10 -1.89
C ASP A 364 14.09 6.81 -0.56
N LEU A 365 14.65 5.98 0.32
CA LEU A 365 14.08 5.73 1.64
C LEU A 365 13.91 7.02 2.47
N PHE A 366 14.92 7.90 2.50
CA PHE A 366 14.84 9.16 3.23
C PHE A 366 13.87 10.15 2.57
N GLN A 367 13.79 10.18 1.24
CA GLN A 367 12.78 10.97 0.54
C GLN A 367 11.36 10.52 0.90
N ARG A 368 11.10 9.21 0.85
CA ARG A 368 9.79 8.64 1.24
C ARG A 368 9.46 8.89 2.71
N ALA A 369 10.46 8.83 3.59
CA ALA A 369 10.30 9.19 5.00
C ALA A 369 9.85 10.65 5.19
N PHE A 370 10.46 11.60 4.46
CA PHE A 370 10.04 13.00 4.47
C PHE A 370 8.64 13.17 3.90
N GLU A 371 8.40 12.64 2.69
CA GLU A 371 7.13 12.75 1.97
C GLU A 371 5.97 12.24 2.82
N THR A 372 6.12 11.05 3.41
CA THR A 372 5.10 10.48 4.29
C THR A 372 4.93 11.32 5.55
N ALA A 373 6.01 11.64 6.26
CA ALA A 373 5.92 12.38 7.52
C ALA A 373 5.33 13.79 7.34
N SER A 374 5.50 14.40 6.17
CA SER A 374 4.97 15.73 5.83
C SER A 374 3.44 15.77 5.75
N LEU A 375 2.79 14.62 5.59
CA LEU A 375 1.33 14.50 5.58
C LEU A 375 0.69 14.50 6.98
N PHE A 376 1.51 14.42 8.03
CA PHE A 376 1.02 14.26 9.41
C PHE A 376 1.39 15.45 10.29
N ASN A 377 0.49 15.77 11.22
CA ASN A 377 0.87 16.50 12.42
C ASN A 377 1.59 15.51 13.36
N LEU A 378 2.93 15.47 13.27
CA LEU A 378 3.77 14.55 14.03
C LEU A 378 3.67 14.76 15.54
N ASP A 379 3.41 15.99 15.99
CA ASP A 379 3.25 16.30 17.42
C ASP A 379 1.93 15.74 17.97
N ALA A 380 0.86 15.81 17.18
CA ALA A 380 -0.41 15.17 17.51
C ALA A 380 -0.31 13.64 17.47
N LEU A 381 0.39 13.09 16.46
CA LEU A 381 0.64 11.64 16.35
C LEU A 381 1.42 11.12 17.55
N ARG A 382 2.47 11.86 17.96
CA ARG A 382 3.21 11.60 19.20
C ARG A 382 2.29 11.65 20.42
N ALA A 383 1.47 12.68 20.59
CA ALA A 383 0.59 12.79 21.76
C ALA A 383 -0.32 11.56 21.90
N ARG A 384 -0.89 11.08 20.78
CA ARG A 384 -1.65 9.83 20.71
C ARG A 384 -0.79 8.61 21.11
N ALA A 385 0.38 8.46 20.51
CA ALA A 385 1.28 7.34 20.77
C ALA A 385 1.77 7.29 22.24
N LEU A 386 2.00 8.45 22.87
CA LEU A 386 2.34 8.54 24.29
C LEU A 386 1.17 8.14 25.20
N LEU A 387 -0.07 8.46 24.82
CA LEU A 387 -1.25 7.97 25.51
C LEU A 387 -1.38 6.45 25.41
N GLU A 388 -1.16 5.88 24.23
CA GLU A 388 -1.17 4.43 24.01
C GLU A 388 -0.09 3.73 24.85
N ASN A 389 1.13 4.27 24.88
CA ASN A 389 2.17 3.77 25.77
C ASN A 389 1.75 3.81 27.25
N LYS A 390 1.15 4.91 27.72
CA LYS A 390 0.66 5.02 29.12
C LYS A 390 -0.38 3.95 29.46
N ILE A 391 -1.31 3.70 28.56
CA ILE A 391 -2.31 2.63 28.72
C ILE A 391 -1.61 1.27 28.81
N ARG A 392 -0.67 0.99 27.88
CA ARG A 392 0.11 -0.26 27.89
C ARG A 392 0.91 -0.44 29.17
N PHE A 393 1.54 0.62 29.70
CA PHE A 393 2.24 0.57 30.99
C PHE A 393 1.31 0.24 32.14
N ALA A 394 0.11 0.83 32.18
CA ALA A 394 -0.86 0.56 33.24
C ALA A 394 -1.36 -0.90 33.23
N LEU A 395 -1.40 -1.52 32.05
CA LEU A 395 -1.81 -2.91 31.87
C LEU A 395 -0.66 -3.93 32.04
N HIS A 396 0.59 -3.48 32.02
CA HIS A 396 1.75 -4.36 32.12
C HIS A 396 2.10 -4.63 33.59
N ALA A 397 2.00 -5.90 34.00
CA ALA A 397 2.47 -6.34 35.31
C ALA A 397 4.00 -6.47 35.30
N GLY A 398 4.72 -5.48 35.83
CA GLY A 398 6.18 -5.50 35.89
C GLY A 398 6.78 -4.15 36.23
N SER A 399 8.06 -4.14 36.63
CA SER A 399 8.81 -2.89 36.72
C SER A 399 9.22 -2.43 35.31
N PRO A 400 9.28 -1.11 35.05
CA PRO A 400 9.85 -0.59 33.80
C PRO A 400 11.23 -1.20 33.53
N GLY A 401 11.41 -1.82 32.37
CA GLY A 401 12.72 -2.27 31.90
C GLY A 401 13.67 -1.09 31.68
N ILE A 402 14.97 -1.35 31.78
CA ILE A 402 16.03 -0.32 31.74
C ILE A 402 16.16 0.40 30.39
N ASP A 403 15.65 -0.19 29.29
CA ASP A 403 15.69 0.34 27.91
C ASP A 403 14.29 0.68 27.36
N GLN A 404 13.35 1.03 28.24
CA GLN A 404 12.02 1.45 27.80
C GLN A 404 12.05 2.90 27.28
N PRO A 405 11.32 3.19 26.18
CA PRO A 405 11.27 4.54 25.66
C PRO A 405 10.62 5.50 26.65
N LYS A 406 11.10 6.74 26.65
CA LYS A 406 10.48 7.80 27.46
C LYS A 406 9.11 8.10 26.87
N ALA A 407 8.05 7.73 27.59
CA ALA A 407 6.67 7.97 27.17
C ALA A 407 5.95 9.09 27.94
N GLY A 408 6.67 9.76 28.85
CA GLY A 408 6.16 10.82 29.71
C GLY A 408 6.58 12.22 29.24
N PRO A 409 6.46 13.23 30.12
CA PRO A 409 6.89 14.60 29.85
C PRO A 409 8.37 14.74 29.47
N GLU A 410 9.20 13.73 29.81
CA GLU A 410 10.62 13.72 29.48
C GLU A 410 10.90 13.31 28.03
N SER A 411 9.93 12.74 27.33
CA SER A 411 10.02 12.38 25.91
C SER A 411 10.36 13.60 25.05
N MET A 412 11.32 13.48 24.14
CA MET A 412 11.75 14.57 23.23
C MET A 412 12.27 15.83 23.92
N THR A 413 12.71 15.68 25.17
CA THR A 413 13.43 16.72 25.91
C THR A 413 14.91 16.39 25.95
N ALA A 414 15.72 17.28 26.52
CA ALA A 414 17.15 17.00 26.72
C ALA A 414 17.42 15.76 27.61
N LYS A 415 16.38 15.26 28.30
CA LYS A 415 16.43 14.06 29.14
C LYS A 415 16.16 12.77 28.37
N ASP A 416 15.61 12.84 27.15
CA ASP A 416 15.37 11.68 26.28
C ASP A 416 16.66 11.30 25.52
N ARG A 417 17.79 11.30 26.23
CA ARG A 417 19.06 10.81 25.71
C ARG A 417 19.03 9.28 25.65
N PRO A 418 19.65 8.68 24.63
CA PRO A 418 20.47 9.33 23.61
C PRO A 418 19.71 9.77 22.34
N TYR A 419 18.38 9.60 22.26
CA TYR A 419 17.61 9.82 21.01
C TYR A 419 17.32 11.29 20.69
N SER A 420 17.11 12.13 21.69
CA SER A 420 16.87 13.56 21.49
C SER A 420 18.18 14.32 21.31
N ASP A 421 18.42 14.77 20.07
CA ASP A 421 19.44 15.77 19.75
C ASP A 421 18.78 17.13 19.42
N LYS A 422 18.82 18.07 20.39
CA LYS A 422 18.29 19.43 20.23
C LYS A 422 19.21 20.36 19.45
N LEU A 423 20.44 19.93 19.17
CA LEU A 423 21.43 20.68 18.38
C LEU A 423 21.71 19.93 17.07
N PRO A 424 20.71 19.74 16.20
CA PRO A 424 20.91 19.02 14.96
C PRO A 424 21.95 19.76 14.12
N THR A 425 23.11 19.12 13.90
CA THR A 425 24.22 19.63 13.08
C THR A 425 23.77 20.02 11.65
N LEU A 426 22.64 19.47 11.20
CA LEU A 426 22.08 19.64 9.86
C LEU A 426 21.25 20.93 9.68
N ALA A 427 20.95 21.67 10.75
CA ALA A 427 20.19 22.92 10.63
C ALA A 427 21.07 24.04 10.01
N PRO A 428 20.61 24.74 8.95
CA PRO A 428 21.39 25.77 8.26
C PRO A 428 21.81 26.95 9.14
N GLN A 429 20.96 27.21 10.13
CA GLN A 429 21.11 28.21 11.16
C GLN A 429 20.51 27.56 12.40
N GLU A 430 21.07 27.83 13.57
CA GLU A 430 20.42 27.51 14.84
C GLU A 430 19.04 28.21 14.87
N PRO A 431 17.91 27.55 14.58
CA PRO A 431 16.65 28.26 14.56
C PRO A 431 16.35 28.65 16.02
N SER A 432 15.78 29.83 16.25
CA SER A 432 15.53 30.35 17.60
C SER A 432 14.68 29.42 18.49
N TYR A 433 13.93 28.50 17.86
CA TYR A 433 13.17 27.44 18.51
C TYR A 433 14.02 26.25 19.03
N PHE A 434 15.21 26.03 18.47
CA PHE A 434 16.13 24.95 18.85
C PHE A 434 17.23 25.44 19.80
N THR A 435 17.39 26.75 19.97
CA THR A 435 18.39 27.33 20.88
C THR A 435 17.81 27.64 22.25
N LYS A 436 18.46 27.07 23.29
CA LYS A 436 18.37 27.47 24.70
C LYS A 436 16.95 27.54 25.31
N GLY A 437 16.01 26.76 24.79
CA GLY A 437 14.79 26.43 25.52
C GLY A 437 15.11 25.76 26.86
N SER A 438 14.17 25.80 27.79
CA SER A 438 14.26 25.07 29.06
C SER A 438 14.64 23.60 28.79
N PRO A 439 15.41 22.93 29.66
CA PRO A 439 15.70 21.50 29.51
C PRO A 439 14.47 20.63 29.28
N ASN A 440 13.29 21.10 29.73
CA ASN A 440 11.99 20.44 29.60
C ASN A 440 11.20 20.78 28.32
N ASP A 441 11.69 21.69 27.46
CA ASP A 441 10.99 22.01 26.21
C ASP A 441 11.03 20.80 25.28
N THR A 442 9.93 20.51 24.59
CA THR A 442 9.86 19.39 23.64
C THR A 442 10.26 19.85 22.25
N LEU A 443 10.99 19.01 21.51
CA LEU A 443 11.26 19.22 20.08
C LEU A 443 9.93 19.25 19.28
N PRO A 444 9.54 20.32 18.57
CA PRO A 444 8.30 20.30 17.78
C PRO A 444 8.54 19.57 16.45
N TYR A 445 8.20 18.28 16.35
CA TYR A 445 8.55 17.46 15.18
C TYR A 445 7.88 17.96 13.90
N THR A 446 6.65 18.45 13.98
CA THR A 446 5.93 18.96 12.81
C THR A 446 6.65 20.16 12.21
N THR A 447 7.22 21.02 13.05
CA THR A 447 8.00 22.19 12.61
C THR A 447 9.45 21.83 12.26
N ALA A 448 10.03 20.83 12.95
CA ALA A 448 11.41 20.41 12.74
C ALA A 448 11.61 19.62 11.44
N LEU A 449 10.61 18.84 11.02
CA LEU A 449 10.64 18.01 9.83
C LEU A 449 11.07 18.79 8.56
N PRO A 450 10.42 19.91 8.16
CA PRO A 450 10.82 20.66 6.97
C PRO A 450 12.18 21.37 7.09
N LEU A 451 12.69 21.58 8.32
CA LEU A 451 13.96 22.28 8.54
C LEU A 451 15.15 21.34 8.52
N ILE A 452 14.97 20.11 9.03
CA ILE A 452 16.04 19.13 9.22
C ILE A 452 15.96 18.04 8.16
N HIS A 453 14.79 17.43 8.01
CA HIS A 453 14.65 16.22 7.22
C HIS A 453 14.49 16.49 5.72
N ALA A 454 13.92 17.63 5.33
CA ALA A 454 13.82 18.03 3.92
C ALA A 454 15.21 18.06 3.24
N ARG A 455 16.24 18.49 3.99
CA ARG A 455 17.62 18.50 3.51
C ARG A 455 18.19 17.11 3.21
N LEU A 456 17.68 16.08 3.89
CA LEU A 456 18.11 14.70 3.68
C LEU A 456 17.49 14.07 2.42
N GLN A 457 16.64 14.82 1.70
CA GLN A 457 16.25 14.48 0.34
C GLN A 457 17.36 14.78 -0.68
N ASP A 458 18.35 15.61 -0.31
CA ASP A 458 19.54 15.85 -1.11
C ASP A 458 20.58 14.76 -0.85
N ARG A 459 21.10 14.21 -1.95
CA ARG A 459 22.06 13.12 -1.91
C ARG A 459 23.33 13.49 -1.14
N ALA A 460 23.91 14.66 -1.42
CA ALA A 460 25.19 15.05 -0.82
C ALA A 460 25.03 15.25 0.69
N ALA A 461 23.96 15.94 1.11
CA ALA A 461 23.64 16.13 2.52
C ALA A 461 23.38 14.81 3.26
N LEU A 462 22.69 13.85 2.64
CA LEU A 462 22.46 12.54 3.25
C LEU A 462 23.78 11.75 3.38
N MET A 463 24.61 11.69 2.33
CA MET A 463 25.87 10.95 2.38
C MET A 463 26.85 11.55 3.39
N ASP A 464 26.89 12.88 3.53
CA ASP A 464 27.65 13.56 4.58
C ASP A 464 27.16 13.16 5.98
N LEU A 465 25.85 13.13 6.22
CA LEU A 465 25.29 12.65 7.49
C LEU A 465 25.69 11.20 7.79
N LEU A 466 25.52 10.29 6.82
CA LEU A 466 25.78 8.86 7.01
C LEU A 466 27.26 8.57 7.28
N SER A 467 28.16 9.32 6.63
CA SER A 467 29.60 9.18 6.82
C SER A 467 30.09 9.80 8.13
N THR A 468 29.60 10.98 8.50
CA THR A 468 30.09 11.73 9.67
C THR A 468 29.40 11.39 10.98
N ARG A 469 28.11 11.00 10.93
CA ARG A 469 27.26 10.68 12.09
C ARG A 469 26.45 9.40 11.88
N GLY A 470 27.05 8.41 11.22
CA GLY A 470 26.42 7.11 11.00
C GLY A 470 25.95 6.45 12.30
N ASP A 471 26.73 6.53 13.38
CA ASP A 471 26.39 6.04 14.71
C ASP A 471 25.07 6.61 15.26
N PHE A 472 24.84 7.91 15.06
CA PHE A 472 23.59 8.57 15.41
C PHE A 472 22.41 8.02 14.60
N VAL A 473 22.60 7.77 13.30
CA VAL A 473 21.56 7.19 12.44
C VAL A 473 21.25 5.75 12.85
N GLU A 474 22.27 4.92 13.11
CA GLU A 474 22.09 3.56 13.62
C GLU A 474 21.27 3.54 14.92
N GLN A 475 21.51 4.51 15.79
CA GLN A 475 20.79 4.63 17.06
C GLN A 475 19.32 5.06 16.87
N LEU A 476 19.05 5.89 15.85
CA LEU A 476 17.71 6.38 15.56
C LEU A 476 16.87 5.42 14.74
N VAL A 477 17.45 4.52 13.96
CA VAL A 477 16.67 3.61 13.12
C VAL A 477 16.20 2.40 13.94
N ARG A 478 14.90 2.11 13.92
CA ARG A 478 14.37 0.91 14.59
C ARG A 478 14.70 -0.33 13.76
N PRO A 479 15.22 -1.40 14.39
CA PRO A 479 15.37 -2.66 13.68
C PRO A 479 13.98 -3.25 13.32
N PRO A 480 13.90 -4.03 12.24
CA PRO A 480 12.68 -4.72 11.83
C PRO A 480 12.25 -5.73 12.89
N PHE A 481 10.99 -6.18 12.86
CA PHE A 481 10.58 -7.36 13.63
C PHE A 481 11.31 -8.61 13.14
N GLY A 482 11.75 -9.46 14.06
CA GLY A 482 12.48 -10.69 13.76
C GLY A 482 11.63 -11.63 12.91
N LYS A 483 12.26 -12.28 11.92
CA LYS A 483 11.64 -13.40 11.20
C LYS A 483 11.28 -14.49 12.21
N VAL A 484 10.21 -15.25 11.97
CA VAL A 484 9.78 -16.32 12.89
C VAL A 484 10.94 -17.26 13.27
N ALA A 485 11.79 -17.62 12.31
CA ALA A 485 12.96 -18.47 12.53
C ALA A 485 14.09 -17.83 13.38
N GLN A 486 14.07 -16.51 13.57
CA GLN A 486 15.00 -15.77 14.42
C GLN A 486 14.46 -15.58 15.86
N LEU A 487 13.17 -15.81 16.07
CA LEU A 487 12.56 -15.64 17.40
C LEU A 487 12.95 -16.83 18.29
N PRO A 488 13.48 -16.58 19.50
CA PRO A 488 13.72 -17.66 20.46
C PRO A 488 12.40 -18.31 20.89
N GLU A 489 12.46 -19.54 21.40
CA GLU A 489 11.27 -20.27 21.88
C GLU A 489 10.53 -19.43 22.94
N ASP A 490 11.24 -19.01 23.98
CA ASP A 490 10.75 -18.08 24.99
C ASP A 490 11.18 -16.63 24.69
N PRO A 491 10.27 -15.64 24.86
CA PRO A 491 10.63 -14.24 24.66
C PRO A 491 11.67 -13.80 25.69
N PRO A 492 12.76 -13.13 25.26
CA PRO A 492 13.77 -12.65 26.19
C PRO A 492 13.21 -11.53 27.08
N GLU A 493 13.78 -11.36 28.26
CA GLU A 493 13.41 -10.25 29.16
C GLU A 493 13.80 -8.88 28.57
N ASN A 494 14.92 -8.83 27.83
CA ASN A 494 15.47 -7.62 27.23
C ASN A 494 15.30 -7.61 25.71
N ALA A 495 15.18 -6.40 25.15
CA ALA A 495 15.10 -6.20 23.71
C ALA A 495 16.40 -6.62 23.00
N ASN A 496 16.26 -7.16 21.78
CA ASN A 496 17.40 -7.50 20.94
C ASN A 496 17.82 -6.28 20.10
N ALA A 497 19.12 -6.05 19.97
CA ALA A 497 19.65 -4.93 19.19
C ALA A 497 19.48 -5.11 17.67
N LYS A 498 19.39 -6.36 17.18
CA LYS A 498 19.35 -6.69 15.75
C LYS A 498 17.95 -6.79 15.16
N TYR A 499 16.95 -7.10 15.98
CA TYR A 499 15.56 -7.27 15.57
C TYR A 499 14.63 -7.05 16.77
N ARG A 500 13.38 -6.73 16.48
CA ARG A 500 12.31 -6.61 17.48
C ARG A 500 11.58 -7.93 17.64
N ASP A 501 11.25 -8.30 18.87
CA ASP A 501 10.37 -9.44 19.14
C ASP A 501 8.99 -8.89 19.53
N PRO A 502 7.91 -9.18 18.78
CA PRO A 502 6.59 -8.65 19.09
C PRO A 502 6.05 -9.13 20.44
N ARG A 503 6.66 -10.13 21.09
CA ARG A 503 6.31 -10.60 22.44
C ARG A 503 7.03 -9.83 23.55
N VAL A 504 8.08 -9.09 23.21
CA VAL A 504 8.84 -8.25 24.16
C VAL A 504 8.12 -6.92 24.32
N PHE A 505 7.72 -6.60 25.55
CA PHE A 505 6.91 -5.42 25.86
C PHE A 505 7.51 -4.12 25.31
N ARG A 506 8.84 -3.92 25.46
CA ARG A 506 9.55 -2.75 24.93
C ARG A 506 9.36 -2.56 23.43
N ASP A 507 9.38 -3.64 22.66
CA ASP A 507 9.39 -3.59 21.19
C ASP A 507 8.04 -3.20 20.59
N GLN A 508 6.98 -3.28 21.40
CA GLN A 508 5.62 -2.81 21.08
C GLN A 508 5.40 -1.32 21.41
N LEU A 509 6.35 -0.64 22.05
CA LEU A 509 6.19 0.75 22.49
C LEU A 509 6.63 1.76 21.42
N HIS A 510 5.89 2.86 21.31
CA HIS A 510 6.20 3.96 20.42
C HIS A 510 7.31 4.85 21.01
N ASP A 511 8.19 5.40 20.16
CA ASP A 511 9.29 6.26 20.58
C ASP A 511 9.81 7.17 19.47
N MET A 512 10.88 7.92 19.78
CA MET A 512 11.52 8.92 18.91
C MET A 512 12.30 8.33 17.72
N ARG A 513 12.48 7.01 17.66
CA ARG A 513 13.27 6.39 16.61
C ARG A 513 12.52 6.42 15.27
N MET A 514 13.25 6.61 14.18
CA MET A 514 12.73 6.73 12.82
C MET A 514 12.04 5.44 12.34
N PRO A 515 10.85 5.51 11.72
CA PRO A 515 9.96 6.69 11.62
C PRO A 515 9.24 7.00 12.96
N PRO A 516 9.41 8.21 13.53
CA PRO A 516 9.02 8.50 14.91
C PRO A 516 7.51 8.46 15.10
N TYR A 517 7.06 7.72 16.13
CA TYR A 517 5.65 7.59 16.52
C TYR A 517 4.68 7.14 15.42
N MET A 518 5.19 6.66 14.29
CA MET A 518 4.36 6.06 13.24
C MET A 518 3.95 4.65 13.64
N ARG A 519 2.79 4.22 13.14
CA ARG A 519 2.29 2.86 13.33
C ARG A 519 2.26 2.13 11.99
N ASP A 520 2.45 0.82 12.03
CA ASP A 520 2.13 -0.05 10.92
C ASP A 520 0.64 -0.40 10.89
N ALA A 521 0.25 -1.26 9.95
CA ALA A 521 -1.13 -1.71 9.79
C ALA A 521 -1.65 -2.53 10.99
N ALA A 522 -0.76 -3.07 11.83
CA ALA A 522 -1.09 -3.92 12.98
C ALA A 522 -1.10 -3.14 14.32
N GLN A 523 -1.20 -1.81 14.26
CA GLN A 523 -1.12 -0.91 15.42
C GLN A 523 0.19 -1.02 16.22
N GLN A 524 1.24 -1.59 15.63
CA GLN A 524 2.55 -1.61 16.26
C GLN A 524 3.36 -0.41 15.78
N PRO A 525 4.38 0.02 16.55
CA PRO A 525 5.30 1.05 16.08
C PRO A 525 5.99 0.60 14.78
N LEU A 526 5.94 1.45 13.76
CA LEU A 526 6.48 1.18 12.43
C LEU A 526 8.02 1.05 12.48
N SER A 527 8.56 0.13 11.69
CA SER A 527 10.01 0.02 11.39
C SER A 527 10.22 -0.10 9.89
N LEU A 528 11.48 0.02 9.48
CA LEU A 528 11.92 -0.35 8.14
C LEU A 528 11.73 -1.86 7.89
N SER A 529 11.72 -2.25 6.61
CA SER A 529 11.84 -3.66 6.20
C SER A 529 13.24 -4.22 6.53
N HIS A 530 13.43 -5.54 6.49
CA HIS A 530 14.76 -6.14 6.74
C HIS A 530 15.78 -5.66 5.71
N ARG A 531 15.41 -5.61 4.43
CA ARG A 531 16.24 -5.15 3.33
C ARG A 531 16.62 -3.70 3.53
N GLN A 532 15.64 -2.80 3.67
CA GLN A 532 15.89 -1.37 3.88
C GLN A 532 16.83 -1.13 5.06
N HIS A 533 16.57 -1.78 6.20
CA HIS A 533 17.40 -1.68 7.40
C HIS A 533 18.83 -2.18 7.15
N ARG A 534 18.99 -3.38 6.56
CA ARG A 534 20.32 -3.94 6.29
C ARG A 534 21.10 -3.13 5.26
N THR A 535 20.44 -2.66 4.19
CA THR A 535 21.04 -1.81 3.15
C THR A 535 21.57 -0.53 3.76
N LEU A 536 20.77 0.15 4.59
CA LEU A 536 21.19 1.36 5.30
C LEU A 536 22.38 1.11 6.23
N LEU A 537 22.33 0.09 7.09
CA LEU A 537 23.42 -0.21 8.02
C LEU A 537 24.71 -0.64 7.28
N ALA A 538 24.58 -1.37 6.18
CA ALA A 538 25.72 -1.78 5.37
C ALA A 538 26.39 -0.57 4.70
N LEU A 539 25.59 0.37 4.18
CA LEU A 539 26.09 1.62 3.60
C LEU A 539 26.77 2.50 4.65
N ILE A 540 26.19 2.67 5.85
CA ILE A 540 26.81 3.43 6.95
C ILE A 540 28.19 2.87 7.27
N LYS A 541 28.28 1.56 7.49
CA LYS A 541 29.54 0.88 7.80
C LYS A 541 30.57 1.06 6.67
N TYR A 542 30.13 0.98 5.42
CA TYR A 542 31.00 1.21 4.27
C TYR A 542 31.56 2.65 4.29
N LEU A 543 30.70 3.67 4.37
CA LEU A 543 31.10 5.08 4.34
C LEU A 543 32.01 5.47 5.51
N GLN A 544 31.79 4.91 6.70
CA GLN A 544 32.67 5.13 7.86
C GLN A 544 34.08 4.54 7.66
N THR A 545 34.22 3.51 6.82
CA THR A 545 35.52 2.90 6.49
C THR A 545 36.16 3.49 5.23
N HIS A 546 35.37 4.16 4.39
CA HIS A 546 35.77 4.78 3.13
C HIS A 546 35.22 6.21 3.04
N PRO A 547 35.68 7.14 3.90
CA PRO A 547 35.08 8.48 4.03
C PRO A 547 35.14 9.31 2.74
N ASP A 548 36.16 9.09 1.89
CA ASP A 548 36.32 9.79 0.62
C ASP A 548 35.17 9.51 -0.37
N ASP A 549 34.50 8.36 -0.23
CA ASP A 549 33.35 7.95 -1.05
C ASP A 549 32.04 8.64 -0.64
N GLY A 550 32.03 9.30 0.52
CA GLY A 550 30.94 10.17 0.98
C GLY A 550 31.04 11.60 0.46
N SER A 551 32.24 12.07 0.09
CA SER A 551 32.53 13.48 -0.17
C SER A 551 32.65 13.90 -1.65
N ASN A 552 32.42 13.01 -2.63
CA ASN A 552 32.60 13.34 -4.04
C ASN A 552 31.27 13.56 -4.79
N GLY A 553 30.86 14.84 -4.86
CA GLY A 553 29.76 15.32 -5.70
C GLY A 553 29.89 16.77 -6.19
N SER A 554 30.98 17.47 -5.87
CA SER A 554 31.29 18.79 -6.47
C SER A 554 32.49 18.66 -7.41
N GLY A 555 32.27 18.14 -8.63
CA GLY A 555 33.32 18.04 -9.63
C GLY A 555 32.81 17.54 -10.99
N SER A 556 32.66 18.48 -11.93
CA SER A 556 32.43 18.34 -13.38
C SER A 556 31.16 17.62 -13.87
N THR A 557 30.13 18.38 -14.27
CA THR A 557 29.98 18.99 -15.61
C THR A 557 29.03 20.19 -15.53
#